data_AF-A0A9D4QEV0-F1
#
_entry.id   AF-A0A9D4QEV0-F1
#
_cell.length_a   1.000
_cell.length_b   1.000
_cell.length_c   1.000
_cell.angle_alpha   90.00
_cell.angle_beta   90.00
_cell.angle_gamma   90.00
#
_symmetry.space_group_name_H-M   'P 1'
#
loop_
_entity.id
_entity.type
_entity.pdbx_description
1 polymer ?
#
loop_
_entity_poly.entity_id
_entity_poly.type
_entity_poly.pdbx_seq_one_letter_code
_entity_poly.pdbx_strand_id
1 'polypeptide(L)'
;MEGEPTSLPCPIDMAIREPMAAVWFHVATHAYQEYGGSPYYTDSHLQAKRVYAIEAPGWSSPTAAAGVTTGLVDGTHWKQPSWSGRAFFSLLSDPPALRLNRLERSDSGSYVCNVTYRDNVTSAAIVETESHVDLFVAGEHPLEVARI
;
A
#
# COMPACT_ATOMS: atom_id res chain seq x y z
N MET A 1 4.59 10.08 -13.91
CA MET A 1 4.09 8.86 -13.25
C MET A 1 2.58 8.82 -13.10
N GLU A 2 1.83 9.93 -13.25
CA GLU A 2 0.38 9.81 -13.43
C GLU A 2 0.10 8.91 -14.64
N GLY A 3 -0.78 7.93 -14.48
CA GLY A 3 -1.10 6.97 -15.54
C GLY A 3 -0.28 5.68 -15.53
N GLU A 4 0.91 5.63 -14.93
CA GLU A 4 1.72 4.40 -14.89
C GLU A 4 1.16 3.37 -13.89
N PRO A 5 1.29 2.06 -14.18
CA PRO A 5 0.93 1.02 -13.23
C PRO A 5 1.99 0.87 -12.14
N THR A 6 1.55 0.63 -10.91
CA THR A 6 2.43 0.27 -9.79
C THR A 6 2.01 -1.05 -9.15
N SER A 7 2.93 -1.62 -8.39
CA SER A 7 2.78 -2.88 -7.68
C SER A 7 3.08 -2.67 -6.20
N LEU A 8 2.14 -3.05 -5.34
CA LEU A 8 2.25 -3.04 -3.89
C LEU A 8 2.43 -4.48 -3.40
N PRO A 9 3.68 -5.01 -3.35
CA PRO A 9 3.95 -6.37 -2.92
C PRO A 9 3.44 -6.64 -1.50
N CYS A 10 3.03 -7.88 -1.25
CA CYS A 10 2.63 -8.35 0.05
C CYS A 10 3.20 -9.76 0.28
N PRO A 11 4.09 -9.95 1.28
CA PRO A 11 4.72 -11.23 1.54
C PRO A 11 3.71 -12.17 2.21
N ILE A 12 2.84 -12.77 1.40
CA ILE A 12 1.87 -13.78 1.83
C ILE A 12 2.59 -15.13 1.82
N ASP A 13 2.82 -15.70 3.00
CA ASP A 13 3.38 -17.04 3.13
C ASP A 13 2.29 -18.09 2.90
N MET A 14 2.16 -18.52 1.64
CA MET A 14 1.25 -19.59 1.25
C MET A 14 1.87 -20.98 1.41
N ALA A 15 3.16 -21.08 1.73
CA ALA A 15 3.87 -22.35 1.85
C ALA A 15 3.64 -23.01 3.21
N ILE A 16 3.50 -22.19 4.25
CA ILE A 16 3.41 -22.66 5.64
C ILE A 16 2.02 -22.41 6.24
N ARG A 17 1.29 -21.40 5.77
CA ARG A 17 0.02 -20.97 6.35
C ARG A 17 -1.05 -20.76 5.30
N GLU A 18 -2.31 -20.94 5.70
CA GLU A 18 -3.46 -20.63 4.86
C GLU A 18 -3.88 -19.16 5.06
N PRO A 19 -3.67 -18.27 4.09
CA PRO A 19 -4.08 -16.88 4.21
C PRO A 19 -5.59 -16.76 4.03
N MET A 20 -6.22 -15.99 4.92
CA MET A 20 -7.68 -15.82 4.94
C MET A 20 -8.10 -14.39 4.64
N ALA A 21 -7.24 -13.41 4.91
CA ALA A 21 -7.48 -12.03 4.51
C ALA A 21 -6.16 -11.33 4.19
N ALA A 22 -6.19 -10.42 3.22
CA ALA A 22 -5.11 -9.45 3.01
C ALA A 22 -5.72 -8.04 2.86
N VAL A 23 -5.14 -7.07 3.57
CA VAL A 23 -5.68 -5.70 3.68
C VAL A 23 -4.56 -4.71 3.47
N TRP A 24 -4.74 -3.79 2.53
CA TRP A 24 -3.81 -2.69 2.30
C TRP A 24 -4.33 -1.40 2.93
N PHE A 25 -3.45 -0.73 3.63
CA PHE A 25 -3.66 0.58 4.21
C PHE A 25 -2.73 1.60 3.55
N HIS A 26 -3.24 2.77 3.20
CA HIS A 26 -2.43 3.94 2.87
C HIS A 26 -2.15 4.71 4.14
N VAL A 27 -0.88 5.01 4.39
CA VAL A 27 -0.41 5.73 5.56
C VAL A 27 -0.01 7.12 5.10
N ALA A 28 -0.88 8.09 5.36
CA ALA A 28 -0.57 9.49 5.14
C ALA A 28 0.18 10.02 6.37
N THR A 29 1.44 10.42 6.20
CA THR A 29 2.10 11.32 7.15
C THR A 29 1.46 12.69 6.98
N HIS A 30 0.86 13.26 8.03
CA HIS A 30 0.42 14.65 7.97
C HIS A 30 1.62 15.51 7.58
N ALA A 31 1.51 16.22 6.46
CA ALA A 31 2.50 17.20 6.06
C ALA A 31 2.59 18.26 7.16
N TYR A 32 3.81 18.60 7.57
CA TYR A 32 4.11 19.79 8.36
C TYR A 32 3.30 20.97 7.80
N GLN A 33 2.28 21.45 8.53
CA GLN A 33 1.72 22.76 8.25
C GLN A 33 2.63 23.80 8.90
N GLU A 34 3.51 24.40 8.11
CA GLU A 34 4.14 25.67 8.50
C GLU A 34 3.06 26.76 8.51
N TYR A 35 2.45 26.98 9.67
CA TYR A 35 1.71 28.20 9.94
C TYR A 35 2.30 28.86 11.18
N GLY A 36 3.20 29.83 10.96
CA GLY A 36 3.64 30.75 12.01
C GLY A 36 4.55 30.16 13.08
N GLY A 37 5.79 29.79 12.72
CA GLY A 37 6.96 30.03 13.58
C GLY A 37 7.05 29.36 14.96
N SER A 38 6.37 28.24 15.22
CA SER A 38 6.61 27.45 16.44
C SER A 38 6.40 25.96 16.18
N PRO A 39 7.43 25.09 16.36
CA PRO A 39 7.28 23.64 16.22
C PRO A 39 6.55 23.09 17.45
N TYR A 40 5.22 23.13 17.43
CA TYR A 40 4.44 22.27 18.30
C TYR A 40 4.44 20.87 17.69
N TYR A 41 5.05 19.91 18.40
CA TYR A 41 4.90 18.49 18.12
C TYR A 41 3.43 18.11 18.33
N THR A 42 2.61 18.17 17.29
CA THR A 42 1.33 17.48 17.31
C THR A 42 1.64 16.00 17.24
N ASP A 43 1.18 15.27 18.26
CA ASP A 43 1.24 13.81 18.33
C ASP A 43 0.82 13.24 16.97
N SER A 44 1.80 12.72 16.24
CA SER A 44 1.68 12.40 14.83
C SER A 44 0.96 11.05 14.72
N HIS A 45 -0.35 11.05 14.93
CA HIS A 45 -1.15 9.84 14.75
C HIS A 45 -1.10 9.47 13.27
N LEU A 46 -0.31 8.45 12.95
CA LEU A 46 -0.27 7.83 11.63
C LEU A 46 -1.69 7.43 11.25
N GLN A 47 -2.29 8.13 10.29
CA GLN A 47 -3.62 7.78 9.80
C GLN A 47 -3.49 6.70 8.74
N ALA A 48 -3.72 5.45 9.14
CA ALA A 48 -3.83 4.31 8.24
C ALA A 48 -5.27 4.23 7.68
N LYS A 49 -5.43 4.54 6.40
CA LYS A 49 -6.71 4.43 5.68
C LYS A 49 -6.75 3.13 4.89
N ARG A 50 -7.76 2.29 5.11
CA ARG A 50 -7.97 1.08 4.30
C ARG A 50 -8.26 1.45 2.85
N VAL A 51 -7.46 0.93 1.91
CA VAL A 51 -7.60 1.21 0.47
C VAL A 51 -8.03 -0.01 -0.34
N TYR A 52 -7.70 -1.21 0.14
CA TYR A 52 -8.06 -2.47 -0.51
C TYR A 52 -8.16 -3.59 0.53
N ALA A 53 -9.09 -4.51 0.36
CA ALA A 53 -9.15 -5.73 1.14
C ALA A 53 -9.60 -6.91 0.28
N ILE A 54 -9.10 -8.08 0.61
CA ILE A 54 -9.50 -9.36 0.05
C ILE A 54 -9.71 -10.33 1.20
N GLU A 55 -10.89 -10.93 1.26
CA GLU A 55 -11.29 -11.83 2.33
C GLU A 55 -11.74 -13.14 1.70
N ALA A 56 -11.14 -14.24 2.13
CA ALA A 56 -11.46 -15.54 1.62
C ALA A 56 -12.90 -15.96 1.98
N PRO A 57 -13.55 -16.79 1.14
CA PRO A 57 -14.91 -17.23 1.38
C PRO A 57 -15.04 -17.88 2.76
N GLY A 58 -16.03 -17.45 3.54
CA GLY A 58 -16.28 -18.02 4.86
C GLY A 58 -15.39 -17.48 5.99
N TRP A 59 -14.55 -16.46 5.74
CA TRP A 59 -13.81 -15.78 6.81
C TRP A 59 -14.72 -15.30 7.96
N SER A 60 -15.92 -14.80 7.65
CA SER A 60 -16.91 -14.38 8.64
C SER A 60 -17.71 -15.53 9.28
N SER A 61 -17.55 -16.77 8.81
CA SER A 61 -18.36 -17.92 9.19
C SER A 61 -17.51 -19.19 9.38
N PRO A 62 -17.23 -19.62 10.62
CA PRO A 62 -16.33 -20.74 10.92
C PRO A 62 -16.81 -22.12 10.41
N THR A 63 -18.01 -22.21 9.82
CA THR A 63 -18.62 -23.44 9.30
C THR A 63 -18.54 -23.59 7.77
N ALA A 64 -18.01 -22.62 7.04
CA ALA A 64 -17.87 -22.75 5.59
C ALA A 64 -16.77 -23.77 5.25
N ALA A 65 -17.16 -24.86 4.59
CA ALA A 65 -16.24 -25.89 4.11
C ALA A 65 -15.21 -25.25 3.17
N ALA A 66 -13.96 -25.19 3.63
CA ALA A 66 -12.85 -24.67 2.86
C ALA A 66 -12.51 -25.66 1.73
N GLY A 67 -12.85 -25.30 0.49
CA GLY A 67 -12.16 -25.85 -0.67
C GLY A 67 -10.72 -25.34 -0.68
N VAL A 68 -9.74 -26.22 -0.92
CA VAL A 68 -8.29 -25.93 -0.87
C VAL A 68 -7.80 -25.06 -2.04
N THR A 69 -8.68 -24.58 -2.91
CA THR A 69 -8.27 -23.72 -4.02
C THR A 69 -8.23 -22.27 -3.59
N THR A 70 -7.03 -21.75 -3.32
CA THR A 70 -6.72 -20.31 -3.41
C THR A 70 -7.75 -19.40 -2.72
N GLY A 71 -8.02 -19.60 -1.43
CA GLY A 71 -9.07 -18.89 -0.69
C GLY A 71 -9.05 -17.36 -0.88
N LEU A 72 -7.88 -16.75 -1.07
CA LEU A 72 -7.79 -15.34 -1.42
C LEU A 72 -8.24 -15.00 -2.85
N VAL A 73 -7.86 -15.77 -3.89
CA VAL A 73 -8.19 -15.43 -5.30
C VAL A 73 -9.68 -15.36 -5.54
N ASP A 74 -10.42 -16.32 -4.99
CA ASP A 74 -11.88 -16.40 -5.09
C ASP A 74 -12.57 -15.61 -3.97
N GLY A 75 -11.79 -14.83 -3.22
CA GLY A 75 -12.25 -14.03 -2.09
C GLY A 75 -13.13 -12.86 -2.49
N THR A 76 -13.83 -12.32 -1.51
CA THR A 76 -14.55 -11.06 -1.66
C THR A 76 -13.56 -9.91 -1.65
N HIS A 77 -13.57 -9.11 -2.72
CA HIS A 77 -12.72 -7.93 -2.84
C HIS A 77 -13.48 -6.67 -2.47
N TRP A 78 -12.92 -5.89 -1.55
CA TRP A 78 -13.34 -4.53 -1.27
C TRP A 78 -12.27 -3.54 -1.73
N LYS A 79 -12.70 -2.41 -2.30
CA LYS A 79 -11.82 -1.36 -2.80
C LYS A 79 -12.35 -0.01 -2.37
N GLN A 80 -11.47 0.93 -2.06
CA GLN A 80 -11.89 2.32 -1.91
C GLN A 80 -12.45 2.84 -3.26
N PRO A 81 -13.44 3.76 -3.25
CA PRO A 81 -14.09 4.21 -4.48
C PRO A 81 -13.12 4.75 -5.54
N SER A 82 -12.09 5.50 -5.16
CA SER A 82 -11.06 6.03 -6.07
C SER A 82 -10.23 4.95 -6.75
N TRP A 83 -10.19 3.73 -6.21
CA TRP A 83 -9.42 2.60 -6.75
C TRP A 83 -10.29 1.62 -7.54
N SER A 84 -11.60 1.88 -7.63
CA SER A 84 -12.51 1.09 -8.44
C SER A 84 -12.11 1.10 -9.92
N GLY A 85 -12.08 -0.06 -10.55
CA GLY A 85 -11.67 -0.23 -11.95
C GLY A 85 -10.16 -0.06 -12.22
N ARG A 86 -9.35 0.21 -11.19
CA ARG A 86 -7.89 0.43 -11.33
C ARG A 86 -7.04 -0.47 -10.45
N ALA A 87 -7.56 -0.92 -9.31
CA ALA A 87 -6.87 -1.80 -8.40
C ALA A 87 -7.32 -3.26 -8.54
N PHE A 88 -6.37 -4.20 -8.55
CA PHE A 88 -6.64 -5.64 -8.56
C PHE A 88 -5.50 -6.43 -7.91
N PHE A 89 -5.85 -7.51 -7.22
CA PHE A 89 -4.89 -8.40 -6.59
C PHE A 89 -4.35 -9.43 -7.59
N SER A 90 -3.05 -9.75 -7.48
CA SER A 90 -2.37 -10.72 -8.35
C SER A 90 -1.52 -11.69 -7.53
N LEU A 91 -1.90 -12.98 -7.52
CA LEU A 91 -1.06 -14.08 -7.03
C LEU A 91 0.06 -14.47 -7.99
N LEU A 92 0.03 -14.00 -9.24
CA LEU A 92 1.04 -14.32 -10.25
C LEU A 92 2.34 -13.52 -10.07
N SER A 93 2.34 -12.55 -9.16
CA SER A 93 3.55 -11.79 -8.80
C SER A 93 4.30 -12.55 -7.71
N ASP A 94 5.63 -12.45 -7.71
CA ASP A 94 6.48 -12.99 -6.64
C ASP A 94 7.27 -11.84 -5.99
N PRO A 95 6.85 -11.36 -4.79
CA PRO A 95 5.73 -11.85 -3.98
C PRO A 95 4.35 -11.44 -4.54
N PRO A 96 3.24 -12.06 -4.09
CA PRO A 96 1.89 -11.64 -4.43
C PRO A 96 1.69 -10.14 -4.20
N ALA A 97 0.94 -9.47 -5.07
CA ALA A 97 0.90 -8.01 -5.03
C ALA A 97 -0.48 -7.44 -5.37
N LEU A 98 -0.77 -6.27 -4.79
CA LEU A 98 -1.85 -5.43 -5.24
C LEU A 98 -1.35 -4.52 -6.36
N ARG A 99 -1.94 -4.66 -7.54
CA ARG A 99 -1.63 -3.81 -8.69
C ARG A 99 -2.59 -2.64 -8.74
N LEU A 100 -2.03 -1.46 -8.94
CA LEU A 100 -2.79 -0.23 -9.13
C LEU A 100 -2.41 0.37 -10.47
N ASN A 101 -3.34 0.34 -11.41
CA ASN A 101 -3.18 0.97 -12.70
C ASN A 101 -3.56 2.45 -12.62
N ARG A 102 -3.02 3.28 -13.52
CA ARG A 102 -3.32 4.71 -13.62
C ARG A 102 -3.20 5.43 -12.28
N LEU A 103 -1.98 5.44 -11.74
CA LEU A 103 -1.64 6.20 -10.54
C LEU A 103 -2.10 7.67 -10.62
N GLU A 104 -2.59 8.19 -9.50
CA GLU A 104 -2.84 9.61 -9.27
C GLU A 104 -1.85 10.17 -8.25
N ARG A 105 -1.65 11.50 -8.26
CA ARG A 105 -0.80 12.16 -7.26
C ARG A 105 -1.23 11.88 -5.81
N SER A 106 -2.52 11.74 -5.57
CA SER A 106 -3.13 11.39 -4.28
C SER A 106 -2.79 9.97 -3.80
N ASP A 107 -2.31 9.09 -4.68
CA ASP A 107 -1.89 7.73 -4.34
C ASP A 107 -0.43 7.68 -3.83
N SER A 108 0.29 8.79 -3.82
CA SER A 108 1.65 8.83 -3.26
C SER A 108 1.64 8.60 -1.74
N GLY A 109 2.62 7.84 -1.25
CA GLY A 109 2.85 7.64 0.18
C GLY A 109 3.28 6.23 0.53
N SER A 110 3.24 5.92 1.82
CA SER A 110 3.56 4.60 2.34
C SER A 110 2.30 3.74 2.42
N TYR A 111 2.45 2.46 2.13
CA TYR A 111 1.39 1.48 2.21
C TYR A 111 1.78 0.36 3.16
N VAL A 112 0.80 -0.19 3.86
CA VAL A 112 0.98 -1.35 4.74
C VAL A 112 0.07 -2.45 4.27
N CYS A 113 0.61 -3.62 3.97
CA CYS A 113 -0.17 -4.83 3.76
C CYS A 113 -0.23 -5.66 5.04
N ASN A 114 -1.43 -5.94 5.53
CA ASN A 114 -1.68 -6.88 6.62
C ASN A 114 -2.30 -8.15 6.08
N VAL A 115 -1.74 -9.30 6.43
CA VAL A 115 -2.24 -10.63 6.06
C VAL A 115 -2.68 -11.33 7.34
N THR A 116 -3.90 -11.84 7.36
CA THR A 116 -4.41 -12.68 8.45
C THR A 116 -4.53 -14.11 7.96
N TYR A 117 -3.96 -15.05 8.71
CA TYR A 117 -3.98 -16.47 8.42
C TYR A 117 -5.07 -17.19 9.23
N ARG A 118 -5.40 -18.43 8.84
CA ARG A 118 -6.44 -19.24 9.53
C ARG A 118 -6.15 -19.49 11.00
N ASP A 119 -4.87 -19.57 11.37
CA ASP A 119 -4.41 -19.72 12.75
C ASP A 119 -4.48 -18.42 13.57
N ASN A 120 -5.12 -17.38 13.03
CA ASN A 120 -5.24 -16.03 13.59
C ASN A 120 -3.92 -15.30 13.77
N VAL A 121 -2.84 -15.76 13.16
CA VAL A 121 -1.61 -14.98 13.10
C VAL A 121 -1.76 -13.90 12.03
N THR A 122 -1.22 -12.72 12.32
CA THR A 122 -1.19 -11.59 11.39
C THR A 122 0.26 -11.22 11.07
N SER A 123 0.59 -11.06 9.79
CA SER A 123 1.85 -10.49 9.33
C SER A 123 1.62 -9.16 8.64
N ALA A 124 2.53 -8.20 8.83
CA ALA A 124 2.46 -6.89 8.19
C ALA A 124 3.74 -6.60 7.40
N ALA A 125 3.61 -5.93 6.26
CA ALA A 125 4.73 -5.44 5.46
C ALA A 125 4.48 -4.01 5.00
N ILE A 126 5.53 -3.18 5.10
CA ILE A 126 5.49 -1.80 4.61
C ILE A 126 6.03 -1.78 3.18
N VAL A 127 5.32 -1.10 2.29
CA VAL A 127 5.71 -0.84 0.92
C VAL A 127 5.65 0.65 0.68
N GLU A 128 6.73 1.22 0.20
CA GLU A 128 6.76 2.61 -0.24
C GLU A 128 6.53 2.64 -1.75
N THR A 129 5.57 3.43 -2.22
CA THR A 129 5.56 3.78 -3.63
C THR A 129 6.65 4.82 -3.81
N GLU A 130 7.82 4.43 -4.34
CA GLU A 130 8.87 5.40 -4.68
C GLU A 130 8.30 6.43 -5.65
N SER A 131 7.83 7.56 -5.11
CA SER A 131 7.60 8.78 -5.86
C SER A 131 8.79 9.69 -5.66
N HIS A 132 10.01 9.22 -5.94
CA HIS A 132 11.14 10.14 -6.10
C HIS A 132 10.99 10.82 -7.46
N VAL A 133 10.20 11.90 -7.50
CA VAL A 133 10.57 13.00 -8.38
C VAL A 133 11.64 13.75 -7.62
N ASP A 134 12.91 13.43 -7.90
CA ASP A 134 13.96 14.43 -7.71
C ASP A 134 13.62 15.59 -8.64
N LEU A 135 12.86 16.54 -8.11
CA LEU A 135 12.75 17.86 -8.69
C LEU A 135 14.12 18.51 -8.52
N PHE A 136 15.05 18.14 -9.39
CA PHE A 136 16.15 19.02 -9.73
C PHE A 136 15.47 20.28 -10.28
N VAL A 137 15.40 21.32 -9.46
CA VAL A 137 15.12 22.67 -9.94
C VAL A 137 16.20 22.97 -10.97
N ALA A 138 15.82 22.95 -12.25
CA ALA A 138 16.65 23.43 -13.33
C ALA A 138 16.79 24.95 -13.15
N GLY A 139 17.99 25.38 -12.79
CA GLY A 139 18.36 26.74 -12.41
C GLY A 139 18.88 26.68 -10.98
N GLU A 140 20.18 26.59 -10.72
CA GLU A 140 21.21 27.51 -11.21
C GLU A 140 22.57 26.79 -11.38
N HIS A 141 23.19 26.91 -12.55
CA HIS A 141 24.66 26.86 -12.71
C HIS A 141 25.08 28.23 -13.27
N PRO A 142 26.32 28.74 -13.08
CA PRO A 142 27.41 28.34 -12.18
C PRO A 142 27.90 29.53 -11.31
N LEU A 143 28.51 29.28 -10.14
CA LEU A 143 29.47 30.25 -9.59
C LEU A 143 30.88 29.76 -9.91
N GLU A 144 31.45 30.41 -10.93
CA GLU A 144 32.90 30.53 -11.14
C GLU A 144 33.56 30.88 -9.81
N VAL A 145 34.43 30.00 -9.31
CA VAL A 145 35.38 30.36 -8.26
C VAL A 145 36.46 31.21 -8.93
N ALA A 146 36.30 32.53 -8.84
CA ALA A 146 37.38 33.48 -9.08
C ALA A 146 38.54 33.14 -8.13
N ARG A 147 39.66 32.69 -8.69
CA ARG A 147 40.93 32.62 -7.97
C ARG A 147 41.47 34.04 -7.84
N ILE A 148 41.68 34.48 -6.59
CA ILE A 148 42.63 35.54 -6.24
C ILE A 148 43.91 34.83 -5.78
#